data_AF-A0AAN8IA10-F1
#
_entry.id   AF-A0AAN8IA10-F1
#
_cell.length_a   1.000
_cell.length_b   1.000
_cell.length_c   1.000
_cell.angle_alpha   90.00
_cell.angle_beta   90.00
_cell.angle_gamma   90.00
#
_symmetry.space_group_name_H-M   'P 1'
#
loop_
_entity.id
_entity.type
_entity.pdbx_description
1 polymer ?
#
loop_
_entity_poly.entity_id
_entity_poly.type
_entity_poly.pdbx_seq_one_letter_code
_entity_poly.pdbx_strand_id
1 'polypeptide(L)'
;KLLDDPLYIGLRRNRVRGPEYTRLLDNFMKAVTKKFGRDTLIQFEDFAFQNAYTLLDRYKNEYCTFNDDIQGTAAIVVAGLIATTRVTKVKLSQSKIVFLGAGAV
;
A
#
# COMPACT_ATOMS: atom_id res chain seq x y z
N LYS A 1 -9.63 -18.31 -15.17
CA LYS A 1 -9.95 -17.10 -15.98
C LYS A 1 -8.70 -16.46 -16.56
N LEU A 2 -7.80 -15.83 -15.78
CA LEU A 2 -6.58 -15.24 -16.37
C LEU A 2 -5.56 -16.28 -16.86
N LEU A 3 -5.38 -17.40 -16.16
CA LEU A 3 -4.43 -18.45 -16.58
C LEU A 3 -4.79 -19.07 -17.95
N ASP A 4 -6.08 -19.06 -18.28
CA ASP A 4 -6.65 -19.65 -19.50
C ASP A 4 -6.85 -18.61 -20.61
N ASP A 5 -6.67 -17.32 -20.31
CA ASP A 5 -6.90 -16.23 -21.26
C ASP A 5 -5.72 -16.14 -22.24
N PRO A 6 -5.91 -16.29 -23.57
CA PRO A 6 -4.84 -16.25 -24.55
C PRO A 6 -4.11 -14.89 -24.59
N LEU A 7 -4.76 -13.81 -24.16
CA LEU A 7 -4.21 -12.46 -24.12
C LEU A 7 -3.49 -12.13 -22.80
N TYR A 8 -3.44 -13.06 -21.84
CA TYR A 8 -2.76 -12.82 -20.57
C TYR A 8 -1.24 -12.64 -20.75
N ILE A 9 -0.74 -11.47 -20.36
CA ILE A 9 0.66 -11.05 -20.52
C ILE A 9 1.58 -11.51 -19.38
N GLY A 10 1.02 -12.14 -18.34
CA GLY A 10 1.77 -12.57 -17.16
C GLY A 10 2.29 -14.01 -17.26
N LEU A 11 2.99 -14.45 -16.21
CA LEU A 11 3.39 -15.85 -16.07
C LEU A 11 2.15 -16.73 -15.85
N ARG A 12 1.95 -17.73 -16.72
CA ARG A 12 0.85 -18.70 -16.63
C ARG A 12 1.08 -19.75 -15.53
N ARG A 13 1.11 -19.30 -14.28
CA ARG A 13 1.25 -20.13 -13.09
C ARG A 13 0.59 -19.45 -11.89
N ASN A 14 0.32 -20.24 -10.85
CA ASN A 14 -0.10 -19.69 -9.56
C ASN A 14 0.97 -18.77 -8.97
N ARG A 15 0.53 -17.76 -8.22
CA ARG A 15 1.45 -16.78 -7.63
C ARG A 15 2.35 -17.47 -6.60
N VAL A 16 3.64 -17.15 -6.66
CA VAL A 16 4.62 -17.56 -5.64
C VAL A 16 4.27 -16.92 -4.30
N ARG A 17 4.57 -17.64 -3.21
CA ARG A 17 4.29 -17.25 -1.82
C ARG A 17 5.49 -17.55 -0.94
N GLY A 18 5.52 -16.95 0.25
CA GLY A 18 6.54 -17.23 1.24
C GLY A 18 7.93 -16.69 0.86
N PRO A 19 9.01 -17.35 1.28
CA PRO A 19 10.36 -16.78 1.22
C PRO A 19 10.85 -16.39 -0.18
N GLU A 20 10.43 -17.11 -1.22
CA GLU A 20 10.81 -16.78 -2.60
C GLU A 20 10.20 -15.45 -3.05
N TYR A 21 8.94 -15.19 -2.69
CA TYR A 21 8.28 -13.91 -2.95
C TYR A 21 8.95 -12.76 -2.20
N THR A 22 9.25 -12.95 -0.92
CA THR A 22 9.94 -11.94 -0.11
C THR A 22 11.34 -11.64 -0.65
N ARG A 23 12.08 -12.67 -1.07
CA ARG A 23 13.42 -12.51 -1.65
C ARG A 23 13.39 -11.70 -2.95
N LEU A 24 12.38 -11.90 -3.79
CA LEU A 24 12.20 -11.09 -4.99
C LEU A 24 12.04 -9.60 -4.62
N LEU A 25 11.22 -9.29 -3.62
CA LEU A 25 11.01 -7.91 -3.19
C LEU A 25 12.24 -7.32 -2.52
N ASP A 26 12.94 -8.07 -1.66
CA ASP A 26 14.19 -7.61 -1.06
C ASP A 26 15.23 -7.26 -2.15
N ASN A 27 15.32 -8.09 -3.19
CA ASN A 27 16.23 -7.85 -4.31
C ASN A 27 15.80 -6.64 -5.14
N PHE A 28 14.50 -6.44 -5.36
CA PHE A 28 13.96 -5.26 -6.04
C PHE A 28 14.33 -3.98 -5.28
N MET A 29 14.04 -3.92 -3.98
CA MET A 29 14.34 -2.75 -3.15
C MET A 29 15.83 -2.39 -3.20
N LYS A 30 16.71 -3.38 -3.03
CA LYS A 30 18.16 -3.21 -3.12
C LYS A 30 18.62 -2.75 -4.50
N ALA A 31 18.09 -3.34 -5.57
CA ALA A 31 18.50 -3.04 -6.93
C ALA A 31 18.12 -1.61 -7.33
N VAL A 32 16.89 -1.19 -7.03
CA VAL A 32 16.39 0.15 -7.32
C VAL A 32 17.24 1.19 -6.59
N THR A 33 17.43 1.06 -5.27
CA THR A 33 18.19 2.06 -4.53
C THR A 33 19.68 2.04 -4.83
N LYS A 34 20.25 0.88 -5.21
CA LYS A 34 21.64 0.80 -5.69
C LYS A 34 21.82 1.58 -7.00
N LYS A 35 20.83 1.55 -7.89
CA LYS A 35 20.91 2.19 -9.20
C LYS A 35 20.56 3.68 -9.17
N PHE A 36 19.54 4.05 -8.41
CA PHE A 36 18.92 5.38 -8.45
C PHE A 36 19.15 6.21 -7.19
N GLY A 37 19.76 5.63 -6.15
CA GLY A 37 20.05 6.30 -4.88
C GLY A 37 19.15 5.86 -3.73
N ARG A 38 19.62 6.04 -2.50
CA ARG A 38 18.90 5.61 -1.29
C ARG A 38 17.55 6.33 -1.11
N ASP A 39 17.49 7.58 -1.56
CA ASP A 39 16.33 8.46 -1.44
C ASP A 39 15.32 8.30 -2.58
N THR A 40 15.46 7.26 -3.40
CA THR A 40 14.46 6.92 -4.42
C THR A 40 13.13 6.62 -3.75
N LEU A 41 12.10 7.40 -4.09
CA LEU A 41 10.75 7.18 -3.60
C LEU A 41 10.16 5.90 -4.21
N ILE A 42 9.71 4.99 -3.35
CA ILE A 42 9.06 3.74 -3.75
C ILE A 42 7.64 3.72 -3.17
N GLN A 43 6.64 3.85 -4.03
CA GLN A 43 5.23 3.71 -3.67
C GLN A 43 4.78 2.25 -3.88
N PHE A 44 4.27 1.61 -2.82
CA PHE A 44 3.60 0.32 -2.91
C PHE A 44 2.12 0.52 -3.21
N GLU A 45 1.61 -0.19 -4.21
CA GLU A 45 0.25 -0.05 -4.73
C GLU A 45 -0.41 -1.42 -4.97
N ASP A 46 -1.70 -1.55 -4.67
CA ASP A 46 -2.55 -2.71 -5.02
C ASP A 46 -2.02 -4.06 -4.51
N PHE A 47 -1.34 -4.06 -3.35
CA PHE A 47 -0.95 -5.30 -2.68
C PHE A 47 -2.11 -5.85 -1.86
N ALA A 48 -2.29 -7.18 -1.90
CA ALA A 48 -3.22 -7.85 -1.00
C ALA A 48 -2.94 -7.46 0.45
N PHE A 49 -3.99 -7.16 1.23
CA PHE A 49 -3.92 -6.59 2.58
C PHE A 49 -2.76 -7.10 3.44
N GLN A 50 -2.64 -8.42 3.59
CA GLN A 50 -1.59 -9.01 4.43
C GLN A 50 -0.16 -8.68 3.95
N ASN A 51 0.04 -8.63 2.63
CA ASN A 51 1.32 -8.24 2.06
C ASN A 51 1.55 -6.74 2.19
N ALA A 52 0.55 -5.89 1.94
CA ALA A 52 0.69 -4.44 2.04
C ALA A 52 1.24 -4.02 3.41
N TYR A 53 0.64 -4.52 4.50
CA TYR A 53 1.12 -4.26 5.86
C TYR A 53 2.51 -4.84 6.13
N THR A 54 2.75 -6.09 5.73
CA THR A 54 4.04 -6.76 5.98
C THR A 54 5.19 -6.05 5.25
N LEU A 55 4.98 -5.61 4.02
CA LEU A 55 6.00 -4.93 3.22
C LEU A 55 6.23 -3.52 3.72
N LEU A 56 5.17 -2.78 4.06
CA LEU A 56 5.30 -1.46 4.67
C LEU A 56 6.09 -1.53 5.98
N ASP A 57 5.74 -2.46 6.88
CA ASP A 57 6.44 -2.61 8.16
C ASP A 57 7.91 -2.98 7.97
N ARG A 58 8.19 -3.87 7.01
CA ARG A 58 9.55 -4.33 6.69
C ARG A 58 10.45 -3.21 6.15
N TYR A 59 9.93 -2.31 5.30
CA TYR A 59 10.79 -1.38 4.54
C TYR A 59 10.70 0.08 4.96
N LYS A 60 9.65 0.52 5.65
CA LYS A 60 9.41 1.96 5.96
C LYS A 60 10.54 2.68 6.70
N ASN A 61 11.35 1.95 7.49
CA ASN A 61 12.44 2.52 8.27
C ASN A 61 13.79 2.45 7.56
N GLU A 62 13.86 1.71 6.45
CA GLU A 62 15.09 1.51 5.70
C GLU A 62 15.07 2.28 4.37
N TYR A 63 13.94 2.30 3.67
CA TYR A 63 13.80 2.88 2.33
C TYR A 63 12.88 4.11 2.36
N CYS A 64 13.08 5.04 1.42
CA CYS A 64 12.09 6.09 1.16
C CYS A 64 10.85 5.45 0.51
N THR A 65 9.91 4.98 1.32
CA THR A 65 8.76 4.23 0.83
C THR A 65 7.51 4.48 1.65
N PHE A 66 6.35 4.31 1.00
CA PHE A 66 5.03 4.36 1.61
C PHE A 66 4.09 3.45 0.81
N ASN A 67 2.92 3.16 1.37
CA ASN A 67 1.84 2.46 0.66
C ASN A 67 0.65 3.40 0.49
N ASP A 68 0.18 3.57 -0.74
CA ASP A 68 -0.87 4.56 -1.05
C ASP A 68 -2.24 4.09 -0.55
N ASP A 69 -2.55 2.80 -0.73
CA ASP A 69 -3.80 2.20 -0.25
C ASP A 69 -4.02 2.48 1.25
N ILE A 70 -2.97 2.36 2.06
CA ILE A 70 -3.01 2.59 3.52
C ILE A 70 -2.86 4.07 3.85
N GLN A 71 -1.74 4.69 3.45
CA GLN A 71 -1.35 6.02 3.95
C GLN A 71 -1.96 7.15 3.12
N GLY A 72 -2.04 6.98 1.80
CA GLY A 72 -2.68 7.93 0.89
C GLY A 72 -4.17 8.03 1.13
N THR A 73 -4.87 6.88 1.20
CA THR A 73 -6.29 6.83 1.52
C THR A 73 -6.60 7.41 2.91
N ALA A 74 -5.78 7.09 3.92
CA ALA A 74 -5.93 7.67 5.25
C ALA A 74 -5.81 9.21 5.22
N ALA A 75 -4.83 9.74 4.48
CA ALA A 75 -4.61 11.18 4.39
C ALA A 75 -5.80 11.90 3.75
N ILE A 76 -6.35 11.40 2.63
CA ILE A 76 -7.47 12.05 1.96
C ILE A 76 -8.77 11.95 2.79
N VAL A 77 -9.01 10.82 3.47
CA VAL A 77 -10.17 10.66 4.36
C VAL A 77 -10.10 11.66 5.53
N VAL A 78 -8.95 11.78 6.18
CA VAL A 78 -8.77 12.76 7.27
C VAL A 78 -8.92 14.19 6.76
N ALA A 79 -8.40 14.50 5.57
CA ALA A 79 -8.58 15.82 4.95
C ALA A 79 -10.08 16.14 4.74
N GLY A 80 -10.86 15.18 4.23
CA GLY A 80 -12.31 15.29 4.07
C GLY A 80 -13.05 15.49 5.40
N LEU A 81 -12.66 14.75 6.45
CA LEU A 81 -13.23 14.91 7.79
C LEU A 81 -12.92 16.31 8.36
N ILE A 82 -11.69 16.79 8.25
CA ILE A 82 -11.30 18.14 8.68
C ILE A 82 -12.08 19.20 7.91
N ALA A 83 -12.23 19.07 6.58
CA ALA A 83 -13.02 20.00 5.79
C ALA A 83 -14.49 20.06 6.25
N THR A 84 -15.06 18.90 6.57
CA THR A 84 -16.45 18.77 7.05
C THR A 84 -16.68 19.54 8.35
N THR A 85 -15.72 19.58 9.28
CA THR A 85 -15.84 20.34 10.54
C THR A 85 -16.09 21.84 10.31
N ARG A 86 -15.60 22.40 9.19
CA ARG A 86 -15.79 23.82 8.85
C ARG A 86 -17.22 24.13 8.44
N VAL A 87 -17.92 23.14 7.87
CA VAL A 87 -19.32 23.23 7.44
C VAL A 87 -20.25 22.92 8.59
N THR A 88 -20.03 21.79 9.29
CA THR A 88 -20.92 21.32 10.36
C THR A 88 -20.74 22.07 11.68
N LYS A 89 -19.60 22.76 11.86
CA LYS A 89 -19.19 23.40 13.12
C LYS A 89 -19.04 22.42 14.30
N VAL A 90 -18.97 21.12 14.03
CA VAL A 90 -18.74 20.05 15.02
C VAL A 90 -17.25 19.71 15.06
N LYS A 91 -16.66 19.58 16.26
CA LYS A 91 -15.26 19.15 16.38
C LYS A 91 -15.14 17.68 15.96
N LEU A 92 -14.04 17.33 15.29
CA LEU A 92 -13.80 15.93 14.89
C LEU A 92 -13.82 14.98 16.08
N SER A 93 -13.32 15.41 17.25
CA SER A 93 -13.33 14.64 18.50
C SER A 93 -14.73 14.32 19.06
N GLN A 94 -15.77 14.99 18.55
CA GLN A 94 -17.17 14.75 18.94
C GLN A 94 -17.90 13.85 17.93
N SER A 95 -17.25 13.50 16.82
CA SER A 95 -17.84 12.68 15.77
C SER A 95 -17.76 11.19 16.14
N LYS A 96 -18.83 10.45 15.85
CA LYS A 96 -18.83 8.99 15.86
C LYS A 96 -18.59 8.51 14.44
N ILE A 97 -17.49 7.78 14.23
CA ILE A 97 -17.09 7.29 12.91
C ILE A 97 -17.38 5.79 12.86
N VAL A 98 -18.06 5.35 11.80
CA VAL A 98 -18.36 3.94 11.53
C VAL A 98 -17.69 3.56 10.22
N PHE A 99 -16.95 2.45 10.23
CA PHE A 99 -16.30 1.89 9.05
C PHE A 99 -17.09 0.67 8.55
N LEU A 100 -17.29 0.60 7.24
CA LEU A 100 -17.83 -0.58 6.56
C LEU A 100 -16.69 -1.26 5.79
N GLY A 101 -16.01 -2.19 6.46
CA GLY A 101 -14.76 -2.79 5.99
C GLY A 101 -13.68 -2.73 7.07
N ALA A 102 -12.73 -3.65 7.03
CA ALA A 102 -11.58 -3.72 7.95
C ALA A 102 -10.31 -4.20 7.22
N GLY A 103 -10.13 -3.69 5.99
CA GLY A 103 -9.00 -4.03 5.11
C GLY A 103 -7.92 -2.95 5.15
N ALA A 104 -7.18 -2.82 4.05
CA ALA A 104 -6.16 -1.76 3.92
C ALA A 104 -6.81 -0.36 3.84
N VAL A 105 -8.12 -0.35 3.57
CA VAL A 105 -9.04 0.78 3.65
C VAL A 105 -10.23 0.37 4.52
#